data_AF-A0A7C3QE90-F1
#
_entry.id   AF-A0A7C3QE90-F1
#
_cell.length_a   1.000
_cell.length_b   1.000
_cell.length_c   1.000
_cell.angle_alpha   90.00
_cell.angle_beta   90.00
_cell.angle_gamma   90.00
#
_symmetry.space_group_name_H-M   'P 1'
#
loop_
_entity.id
_entity.type
_entity.pdbx_description
1 polymer ?
#
loop_
_entity_poly.entity_id
_entity_poly.type
_entity_poly.pdbx_seq_one_letter_code
_entity_poly.pdbx_strand_id
1 'polypeptide(L)'
;MSRTGRPPERILKDPRKRQAWVIYQISLQGRSLAELARGAGVRRQTLYQAFHRHYPRMERIIAEAVGLEPKTLWPERYDADGQPAKRRGRPRKSTVMTRKNNTTE
;
A
#
# COMPACT_ATOMS: atom_id res chain seq x y z
N MET A 1 -4.70 17.58 16.65
CA MET A 1 -4.69 17.96 15.22
C MET A 1 -5.05 16.77 14.35
N SER A 2 -6.31 16.64 13.91
CA SER A 2 -6.72 15.58 12.99
C SER A 2 -7.52 16.20 11.85
N ARG A 3 -6.81 16.75 10.85
CA ARG A 3 -7.39 17.23 9.59
C ARG A 3 -6.89 16.38 8.42
N THR A 4 -6.96 15.06 8.53
CA THR A 4 -6.96 14.20 7.34
C THR A 4 -8.41 14.07 6.88
N GLY A 5 -8.90 15.10 6.19
CA GLY A 5 -10.15 14.98 5.45
C GLY A 5 -9.97 13.87 4.43
N ARG A 6 -10.76 12.79 4.55
CA ARG A 6 -10.77 11.69 3.58
C ARG A 6 -10.89 12.30 2.17
N PRO A 7 -10.01 11.95 1.23
CA PRO A 7 -10.08 12.51 -0.12
C PRO A 7 -11.45 12.21 -0.74
N PRO A 8 -12.00 13.14 -1.53
CA PRO A 8 -13.23 12.86 -2.27
C PRO A 8 -12.95 11.70 -3.23
N GLU A 9 -13.80 10.67 -3.16
CA GLU A 9 -13.62 9.37 -3.83
C GLU A 9 -13.35 9.49 -5.34
N ARG A 10 -13.90 10.55 -5.96
CA ARG A 10 -13.68 10.90 -7.37
C ARG A 10 -12.19 11.12 -7.73
N ILE A 11 -11.37 11.63 -6.82
CA ILE A 11 -9.93 11.84 -7.03
C ILE A 11 -9.20 10.50 -7.00
N LEU A 12 -9.61 9.60 -6.10
CA LEU A 12 -9.00 8.29 -5.97
C LEU A 12 -9.38 7.36 -7.13
N LYS A 13 -10.55 7.49 -7.75
CA LYS A 13 -10.93 6.61 -8.89
C LYS A 13 -10.08 6.82 -10.15
N ASP A 14 -9.52 8.00 -10.35
CA ASP A 14 -8.65 8.31 -11.50
C ASP A 14 -7.18 8.06 -11.14
N PRO A 15 -6.46 7.13 -11.81
CA PRO A 15 -5.08 6.79 -11.47
C PRO A 15 -4.11 7.97 -11.48
N ARG A 16 -4.28 8.93 -12.41
CA ARG A 16 -3.39 10.10 -12.49
C ARG A 16 -3.68 11.06 -11.36
N LYS A 17 -4.96 11.34 -11.08
CA LYS A 17 -5.35 12.21 -9.97
C LYS A 17 -4.98 11.61 -8.62
N ARG A 18 -5.17 10.30 -8.45
CA ARG A 18 -4.72 9.53 -7.28
C ARG A 18 -3.22 9.68 -7.06
N GLN A 19 -2.42 9.47 -8.10
CA GLN A 19 -0.96 9.62 -8.01
C GLN A 19 -0.58 11.04 -7.57
N ALA A 20 -1.14 12.07 -8.22
CA ALA A 20 -0.88 13.45 -7.89
C ALA A 20 -1.28 13.77 -6.44
N TRP A 21 -2.46 13.31 -6.01
CA TRP A 21 -2.96 13.49 -4.65
C TRP A 21 -2.05 12.84 -3.61
N VAL A 22 -1.61 11.60 -3.84
CA VAL A 22 -0.70 10.88 -2.93
C VAL A 22 0.63 11.63 -2.80
N ILE A 23 1.23 12.06 -3.92
CA ILE A 23 2.48 12.82 -3.91
C ILE A 23 2.31 14.13 -3.13
N TYR A 24 1.19 14.82 -3.34
CA TYR A 24 0.88 16.05 -2.63
C TYR A 24 0.72 15.83 -1.12
N GLN A 25 0.02 14.77 -0.69
CA GLN A 25 -0.12 14.44 0.73
C GLN A 25 1.23 14.16 1.40
N ILE A 26 2.11 13.38 0.74
CA ILE A 26 3.46 13.12 1.24
C ILE A 26 4.26 14.43 1.32
N SER A 27 4.11 15.32 0.34
CA SER A 27 4.78 16.63 0.35
C SER A 27 4.27 17.53 1.47
N LEU A 28 2.98 17.51 1.81
CA LEU A 28 2.41 18.27 2.94
C LEU A 28 3.00 17.83 4.29
N GLN A 29 3.50 16.60 4.37
CA GLN A 29 4.20 16.07 5.55
C GLN A 29 5.71 16.42 5.54
N GLY A 30 6.19 17.18 4.55
CA GLY A 30 7.62 17.50 4.39
C GLY A 30 8.48 16.32 3.93
N ARG A 31 7.85 15.24 3.44
CA ARG A 31 8.53 14.02 2.98
C ARG A 31 8.51 13.94 1.46
N SER A 32 9.24 12.96 0.92
CA SER A 32 9.21 12.63 -0.50
C SER A 32 9.06 11.13 -0.75
N LEU A 33 8.59 10.76 -1.94
CA LEU A 33 8.55 9.36 -2.37
C LEU A 33 9.95 8.71 -2.36
N ALA A 34 11.00 9.49 -2.61
CA ALA A 34 12.38 9.02 -2.54
C ALA A 34 12.82 8.71 -1.10
N GLU A 35 12.37 9.50 -0.13
CA GLU A 35 12.59 9.25 1.29
C GLU A 35 11.86 8.00 1.77
N LEU A 36 10.59 7.81 1.37
CA LEU A 36 9.85 6.59 1.65
C LEU A 36 10.54 5.35 1.06
N ALA A 37 11.06 5.47 -0.17
CA ALA A 37 11.80 4.38 -0.81
C ALA A 37 13.07 4.02 -0.02
N ARG A 38 13.83 5.03 0.43
CA ARG A 38 15.01 4.83 1.28
C ARG A 38 14.65 4.14 2.59
N GLY A 39 13.60 4.59 3.27
CA GLY A 39 13.12 3.96 4.51
C GLY A 39 12.67 2.51 4.33
N ALA A 40 12.13 2.17 3.16
CA ALA A 40 11.73 0.80 2.83
C ALA A 40 12.86 -0.06 2.20
N GLY A 41 14.07 0.48 2.04
CA GLY A 41 15.20 -0.24 1.43
C GLY A 41 15.01 -0.55 -0.06
N VAL A 42 14.22 0.24 -0.79
CA VAL A 42 13.93 0.04 -2.21
C VAL A 42 14.29 1.27 -3.05
N ARG A 43 14.38 1.11 -4.37
CA ARG A 43 14.60 2.24 -5.28
C ARG A 43 13.32 3.05 -5.40
N ARG A 44 13.43 4.38 -5.58
CA ARG A 44 12.29 5.27 -5.85
C ARG A 44 11.41 4.75 -6.99
N GLN A 45 12.03 4.26 -8.06
CA GLN A 45 11.32 3.71 -9.22
C GLN A 45 10.43 2.53 -8.83
N THR A 46 10.82 1.72 -7.83
CA THR A 46 10.02 0.60 -7.33
C THR A 46 8.70 1.06 -6.71
N LEU A 47 8.73 2.13 -5.90
CA LEU A 47 7.49 2.74 -5.39
C LEU A 47 6.68 3.38 -6.51
N TYR A 48 7.33 4.02 -7.47
CA TYR A 48 6.63 4.63 -8.60
C TYR A 48 5.85 3.60 -9.45
N GLN A 49 6.41 2.40 -9.63
CA GLN A 49 5.72 1.32 -10.32
C GLN A 49 4.43 0.86 -9.61
N ALA A 50 4.27 1.11 -8.31
CA ALA A 50 3.05 0.77 -7.58
C ALA A 50 1.84 1.60 -8.04
N PHE A 51 2.03 2.82 -8.56
CA PHE A 51 0.93 3.58 -9.16
C PHE A 51 0.40 2.91 -10.43
N HIS A 52 1.29 2.32 -11.23
CA HIS A 52 0.95 1.76 -12.54
C HIS A 52 0.60 0.27 -12.52
N ARG A 53 1.15 -0.51 -11.58
CA ARG A 53 1.00 -1.98 -11.54
C ARG A 53 0.59 -2.44 -10.15
N HIS A 54 -0.22 -3.50 -10.10
CA HIS A 54 -0.61 -4.11 -8.83
C HIS A 54 0.62 -4.66 -8.09
N TYR A 55 0.99 -3.99 -7.00
CA TYR A 55 2.16 -4.28 -6.20
C TYR A 55 1.85 -4.12 -4.70
N PRO A 56 1.23 -5.14 -4.07
CA PRO A 56 0.65 -5.03 -2.73
C PRO A 56 1.61 -4.53 -1.65
N ARG A 57 2.87 -4.98 -1.68
CA ARG A 57 3.88 -4.57 -0.70
C ARG A 57 4.19 -3.06 -0.79
N MET A 58 4.32 -2.53 -2.01
CA MET A 58 4.63 -1.12 -2.23
C MET A 58 3.42 -0.22 -2.03
N GLU A 59 2.24 -0.70 -2.45
CA GLU A 59 0.96 -0.02 -2.21
C GLU A 59 0.70 0.17 -0.71
N ARG A 60 1.04 -0.83 0.14
CA ARG A 60 0.99 -0.71 1.60
C ARG A 60 1.86 0.42 2.14
N ILE A 61 3.12 0.48 1.73
CA ILE A 61 4.06 1.52 2.16
C ILE A 61 3.54 2.92 1.79
N ILE A 62 3.00 3.07 0.58
CA ILE A 62 2.45 4.35 0.10
C ILE A 62 1.18 4.72 0.88
N ALA A 63 0.28 3.77 1.10
CA ALA A 63 -0.97 3.99 1.81
C ALA A 63 -0.71 4.39 3.28
N GLU A 64 0.20 3.69 3.94
CA GLU A 64 0.64 3.98 5.30
C GLU A 64 1.22 5.40 5.41
N ALA A 65 2.03 5.83 4.43
CA ALA A 65 2.60 7.17 4.42
C ALA A 65 1.53 8.27 4.40
N VAL A 66 0.40 8.05 3.74
CA VAL A 66 -0.73 9.00 3.70
C VAL A 66 -1.81 8.70 4.76
N GLY A 67 -1.56 7.75 5.66
CA GLY A 67 -2.48 7.36 6.74
C GLY A 67 -3.77 6.69 6.25
N LEU A 68 -3.72 5.98 5.12
CA LEU A 68 -4.85 5.27 4.53
C LEU A 68 -4.56 3.76 4.40
N GLU A 69 -5.62 2.98 4.22
CA GLU A 69 -5.50 1.59 3.81
C GLU A 69 -5.26 1.49 2.28
N PRO A 70 -4.54 0.47 1.80
CA PRO A 70 -4.34 0.24 0.36
C PRO A 70 -5.65 0.09 -0.40
N LYS A 71 -6.66 -0.56 0.19
CA LYS A 71 -8.00 -0.71 -0.40
C LYS A 71 -8.71 0.63 -0.60
N THR A 72 -8.40 1.62 0.22
CA THR A 72 -8.96 2.98 0.08
C THR A 72 -8.34 3.68 -1.11
N LEU A 73 -7.01 3.55 -1.29
CA LEU A 73 -6.31 4.13 -2.42
C LEU A 73 -6.56 3.40 -3.74
N TRP A 74 -6.61 2.07 -3.73
CA TRP A 74 -6.78 1.21 -4.90
C TRP A 74 -7.98 0.27 -4.71
N PRO A 75 -9.22 0.78 -4.63
CA PRO A 75 -10.40 -0.07 -4.41
C PRO A 75 -10.56 -1.14 -5.50
N GLU A 76 -10.09 -0.86 -6.72
CA GLU A 76 -10.13 -1.82 -7.82
C GLU A 76 -9.11 -2.97 -7.72
N ARG A 77 -8.14 -2.89 -6.79
CA ARG A 77 -7.07 -3.88 -6.62
C ARG A 77 -7.21 -4.75 -5.37
N TYR A 78 -8.16 -4.45 -4.49
CA TYR A 78 -8.35 -5.13 -3.22
C TYR A 78 -9.79 -5.63 -3.07
N ASP A 79 -9.99 -6.73 -2.35
CA ASP A 79 -11.33 -7.19 -1.98
C ASP A 79 -11.87 -6.46 -0.74
N ALA A 80 -13.10 -6.80 -0.34
CA ALA A 80 -13.76 -6.22 0.83
C ALA A 80 -12.98 -6.49 2.12
N ASP A 81 -12.24 -7.60 2.19
CA ASP A 81 -11.38 -7.99 3.31
C ASP A 81 -10.02 -7.26 3.31
N GLY A 82 -9.77 -6.37 2.33
CA GLY A 82 -8.51 -5.64 2.19
C GLY A 82 -7.35 -6.52 1.73
N GLN A 83 -7.64 -7.71 1.19
CA GLN A 83 -6.63 -8.57 0.57
C GLN A 83 -6.42 -8.15 -0.89
N PRO A 84 -5.17 -8.22 -1.37
CA PRO A 84 -4.90 -7.91 -2.77
C PRO A 84 -5.60 -8.92 -3.68
N ALA A 85 -6.32 -8.42 -4.68
CA ALA A 85 -7.02 -9.22 -5.66
C ALA A 85 -6.03 -10.24 -6.27
N LYS A 86 -6.36 -11.52 -6.14
CA LYS A 86 -5.47 -12.61 -6.56
C LYS A 86 -5.06 -12.38 -8.01
N ARG A 87 -3.76 -12.29 -8.28
CA ARG A 87 -3.27 -12.53 -9.65
C ARG A 87 -3.74 -13.94 -10.00
N ARG A 88 -4.60 -14.07 -11.01
CA ARG A 88 -5.04 -15.39 -11.51
C ARG A 88 -3.78 -16.26 -11.68
N GLY A 89 -3.71 -17.39 -10.97
CA GLY A 89 -2.61 -18.37 -11.09
C GLY A 89 -1.59 -18.46 -9.95
N ARG A 90 -1.59 -17.62 -8.90
CA ARG A 90 -0.65 -17.80 -7.76
C ARG A 90 -1.35 -18.47 -6.56
N PRO A 91 -1.05 -19.74 -6.22
CA PRO A 91 -1.61 -20.38 -5.03
C PRO A 91 -1.14 -19.65 -3.76
N ARG A 92 -2.03 -19.56 -2.76
CA ARG A 92 -1.67 -19.00 -1.44
C ARG A 92 -0.58 -19.88 -0.83
N LYS A 93 0.55 -19.27 -0.42
CA LYS A 93 1.48 -19.95 0.47
C LYS A 93 0.80 -20.01 1.84
N SER A 94 0.23 -21.16 2.17
CA SER A 94 -0.42 -21.40 3.45
C SER A 94 0.59 -21.16 4.57
N THR A 95 0.42 -20.10 5.34
CA THR A 95 1.12 -19.95 6.63
C THR A 95 0.45 -20.90 7.61
N VAL A 96 0.69 -22.20 7.47
CA VAL A 96 0.45 -23.13 8.58
C VAL A 96 1.56 -22.85 9.58
N MET A 97 1.25 -22.12 10.64
CA MET A 97 2.10 -22.03 11.81
C MET A 97 2.25 -23.45 12.39
N THR A 98 3.36 -24.12 12.10
CA THR A 98 3.80 -25.28 12.87
C THR A 98 4.16 -24.77 14.27
N ARG A 99 3.22 -24.88 15.22
CA ARG A 99 3.57 -24.84 16.64
C ARG A 99 4.46 -26.05 16.89
N LYS A 100 5.76 -25.83 17.12
CA LYS A 100 6.65 -26.83 17.70
C LYS A 100 6.55 -26.67 19.22
N ASN A 101 5.86 -27.60 19.85
CA ASN A 101 5.81 -27.77 21.29
C ASN A 101 6.96 -28.68 21.69
N ASN A 102 7.97 -28.10 22.35
CA ASN A 102 9.06 -28.79 23.01
C ASN A 102 8.98 -28.52 24.52
N THR A 103 8.52 -29.53 25.27
CA THR A 103 8.72 -29.61 26.71
C THR A 103 9.29 -30.99 27.00
N THR A 104 10.55 -31.01 27.41
CA THR A 104 11.27 -32.13 28.01
C THR A 104 11.13 -31.98 29.51
N GLU A 105 10.58 -32.98 30.18
CA GLU A 105 10.91 -33.42 31.55
C GLU A 105 10.35 -34.84 31.76
#